data_AF-A0A2V9FWI2-F1
#
_entry.id   AF-A0A2V9FWI2-F1
#
_cell.length_a   1.000
_cell.length_b   1.000
_cell.length_c   1.000
_cell.angle_alpha   90.00
_cell.angle_beta   90.00
_cell.angle_gamma   90.00
#
_symmetry.space_group_name_H-M   'P 1'
#
loop_
_entity.id
_entity.type
_entity.pdbx_description
1 polymer ?
#
loop_
_entity_poly.entity_id
_entity_poly.type
_entity_poly.pdbx_seq_one_letter_code
_entity_poly.pdbx_strand_id
1 'polypeptide(L)'
;ILAYTFSFRRSFVRIPEFADVGPLPRGQRFRWPTQFLDVTVLRAAEQRACYHFVSRTLLRSDAHLQIVLAFAALGLVVAAQTVNAAFHPGISFAAQPPAVALLSIPFILSYCLLVGIRLAYEVPSDLPANWVFRLWIEPGGEQPRQVARKILLTFSLGWIAPLCFLYSALLWGWLTALLQTALLIACSGVFVEVLLVRFRKIPFTCSYPAFQSHSTLVLVAYLIGFVVFAIYIPQIVQWSLVTRWGAVGFIPAVLLSLGGLRQFRKQMLDMDKQLVFEEDSASGF
;
A
#
# COMPACT_ATOMS: atom_id res chain seq x y z
N ILE A 1 25.69 -17.56 8.91
CA ILE A 1 25.66 -18.78 8.05
C ILE A 1 24.52 -18.71 7.01
N LEU A 2 23.25 -18.55 7.41
CA LEU A 2 22.11 -18.46 6.46
C LEU A 2 22.19 -17.27 5.49
N ALA A 3 22.62 -16.09 5.95
CA ALA A 3 22.82 -14.93 5.07
C ALA A 3 23.95 -15.15 4.06
N TYR A 4 25.01 -15.86 4.46
CA TYR A 4 26.15 -16.20 3.60
C TYR A 4 25.73 -17.19 2.51
N THR A 5 24.99 -18.25 2.87
CA THR A 5 24.50 -19.23 1.88
C THR A 5 23.52 -18.62 0.89
N PHE A 6 22.67 -17.68 1.33
CA PHE A 6 21.75 -16.97 0.45
C PHE A 6 22.46 -15.99 -0.49
N SER A 7 23.44 -15.24 0.03
CA SER A 7 24.25 -14.30 -0.76
C SER A 7 25.15 -15.03 -1.77
N PHE A 8 25.75 -16.15 -1.35
CA PHE A 8 26.54 -17.03 -2.20
C PHE A 8 25.67 -17.57 -3.34
N ARG A 9 24.51 -18.14 -3.04
CA ARG A 9 23.57 -18.65 -4.08
C ARG A 9 23.09 -17.54 -5.03
N ARG A 10 22.84 -16.33 -4.53
CA ARG A 10 22.42 -15.19 -5.36
C ARG A 10 23.54 -14.72 -6.29
N SER A 11 24.77 -14.70 -5.80
CA SER A 11 25.96 -14.31 -6.58
C SER A 11 26.35 -15.37 -7.59
N PHE A 12 26.25 -16.65 -7.21
CA PHE A 12 26.57 -17.80 -8.06
C PHE A 12 25.65 -17.91 -9.29
N VAL A 13 24.37 -17.51 -9.15
CA VAL A 13 23.40 -17.51 -10.26
C VAL A 13 23.58 -16.32 -11.22
N ARG A 14 24.37 -15.30 -10.84
CA ARG A 14 24.65 -14.12 -11.67
C ARG A 14 25.94 -14.25 -12.48
N ILE A 15 26.71 -15.33 -12.33
CA ILE A 15 27.94 -15.56 -13.11
C ILE A 15 27.53 -16.05 -14.51
N PRO A 16 27.79 -15.27 -15.58
CA PRO A 16 27.33 -15.56 -16.94
C PRO A 16 28.08 -16.71 -17.63
N GLU A 17 29.09 -17.30 -16.97
CA GLU A 17 30.00 -18.30 -17.54
C GLU A 17 29.37 -19.68 -17.79
N PHE A 18 28.11 -19.89 -17.38
CA PHE A 18 27.35 -21.13 -17.59
C PHE A 18 26.15 -20.97 -18.54
N ALA A 19 26.18 -20.00 -19.47
CA ALA A 19 25.11 -19.80 -20.46
C ALA A 19 24.88 -21.01 -21.40
N ASP A 20 25.80 -21.99 -21.43
CA ASP A 20 25.66 -23.23 -22.21
C ASP A 20 24.93 -24.37 -21.47
N VAL A 21 24.56 -24.18 -20.20
CA VAL A 21 23.74 -25.16 -19.49
C VAL A 21 22.28 -24.86 -19.82
N GLY A 22 21.64 -25.76 -20.57
CA GLY A 22 20.24 -25.67 -21.00
C GLY A 22 19.27 -25.26 -19.87
N PRO A 23 18.05 -24.80 -20.22
CA PRO A 23 17.18 -24.06 -19.31
C PRO A 23 17.01 -24.78 -17.97
N LEU A 24 17.64 -24.22 -16.92
CA LEU A 24 17.50 -24.71 -15.56
C LEU A 24 16.01 -24.88 -15.24
N PRO A 25 15.60 -25.97 -14.56
CA PRO A 25 14.21 -26.17 -14.19
C PRO A 25 13.74 -24.94 -13.42
N ARG A 26 12.74 -24.24 -13.96
CA ARG A 26 12.10 -23.08 -13.33
C ARG A 26 11.72 -23.49 -11.92
N GLY A 27 12.54 -23.07 -10.95
CA GLY A 27 12.33 -23.43 -9.55
C GLY A 27 10.88 -23.16 -9.19
N GLN A 28 10.22 -24.20 -8.66
CA GLN A 28 8.82 -24.20 -8.28
C GLN A 28 8.61 -23.19 -7.15
N ARG A 29 8.61 -21.90 -7.50
CA ARG A 29 8.54 -20.77 -6.57
C ARG A 29 7.11 -20.67 -6.07
N PHE A 30 6.93 -21.04 -4.80
CA PHE A 30 5.87 -20.63 -3.87
C PHE A 30 4.53 -20.25 -4.56
N ARG A 31 3.82 -21.25 -5.09
CA ARG A 31 2.50 -21.09 -5.77
C ARG A 31 1.32 -20.93 -4.80
N TRP A 32 1.55 -21.01 -3.49
CA TRP A 32 0.49 -21.14 -2.50
C TRP A 32 -0.32 -19.85 -2.22
N PRO A 33 0.27 -18.63 -2.09
CA PRO A 33 -0.53 -17.45 -1.80
C PRO A 33 -1.28 -16.90 -3.03
N THR A 34 -0.85 -17.25 -4.25
CA THR A 34 -1.47 -16.75 -5.49
C THR A 34 -2.81 -17.41 -5.78
N GLN A 35 -2.96 -18.71 -5.48
CA GLN A 35 -4.17 -19.47 -5.79
C GLN A 35 -5.40 -19.01 -4.99
N PHE A 36 -5.24 -18.69 -3.70
CA PHE A 36 -6.35 -18.18 -2.89
C PHE A 36 -6.83 -16.79 -3.34
N LEU A 37 -5.90 -15.91 -3.75
CA LEU A 37 -6.22 -14.59 -4.30
C LEU A 37 -6.87 -14.69 -5.69
N ASP A 38 -6.40 -15.61 -6.53
CA ASP A 38 -6.95 -15.86 -7.86
C ASP A 38 -8.42 -16.34 -7.78
N VAL A 39 -8.76 -17.19 -6.80
CA VAL A 39 -10.11 -17.75 -6.64
C VAL A 39 -11.09 -16.76 -6.01
N THR A 40 -10.63 -15.90 -5.08
CA THR A 40 -11.54 -15.07 -4.27
C THR A 40 -11.66 -13.60 -4.72
N VAL A 41 -10.57 -13.00 -5.22
CA VAL A 41 -10.49 -11.53 -5.41
C VAL A 41 -10.43 -11.13 -6.89
N LEU A 42 -9.95 -11.99 -7.79
CA LEU A 42 -9.72 -11.65 -9.20
C LEU A 42 -10.64 -12.49 -10.11
N ARG A 43 -11.90 -12.07 -10.31
CA ARG A 43 -12.86 -12.80 -11.17
C ARG A 43 -12.54 -12.68 -12.67
N ALA A 44 -11.94 -11.58 -13.11
CA ALA A 44 -11.58 -11.35 -14.51
C ALA A 44 -10.13 -11.79 -14.81
N ALA A 45 -9.92 -12.50 -15.91
CA ALA A 45 -8.61 -13.00 -16.33
C ALA A 45 -7.58 -11.88 -16.56
N GLU A 46 -8.03 -10.75 -17.12
CA GLU A 46 -7.22 -9.54 -17.36
C GLU A 46 -6.68 -8.95 -16.06
N GLN A 47 -7.53 -8.88 -15.02
CA GLN A 47 -7.12 -8.39 -13.70
C GLN A 47 -6.06 -9.31 -13.08
N ARG A 48 -6.15 -10.63 -13.26
CA ARG A 48 -5.14 -11.58 -12.76
C ARG A 48 -3.78 -11.36 -13.42
N ALA A 49 -3.76 -11.23 -14.74
CA ALA A 49 -2.51 -11.01 -15.48
C ALA A 49 -1.83 -9.70 -15.04
N CYS A 50 -2.60 -8.61 -14.92
CA CYS A 50 -2.10 -7.33 -14.45
C CYS A 50 -1.60 -7.42 -12.99
N TYR A 51 -2.35 -8.10 -12.11
CA TYR A 51 -1.94 -8.31 -10.72
C TYR A 51 -0.62 -9.08 -10.60
N HIS A 52 -0.50 -10.20 -11.33
CA HIS A 52 0.72 -11.00 -11.34
C HIS A 52 1.90 -10.26 -11.95
N PHE A 53 1.67 -9.43 -12.98
CA PHE A 53 2.70 -8.58 -13.55
C PHE A 53 3.20 -7.56 -12.51
N VAL A 54 2.31 -6.72 -11.98
CA VAL A 54 2.66 -5.62 -11.05
C VAL A 54 3.28 -6.16 -9.76
N SER A 55 2.74 -7.25 -9.19
CA SER A 55 3.31 -7.89 -7.99
C SER A 55 4.69 -8.48 -8.24
N ARG A 56 4.92 -9.09 -9.41
CA ARG A 56 6.26 -9.59 -9.79
C ARG A 56 7.22 -8.45 -10.05
N THR A 57 6.79 -7.37 -10.69
CA THR A 57 7.63 -6.20 -10.96
C THR A 57 8.08 -5.53 -9.66
N LEU A 58 7.16 -5.34 -8.70
CA LEU A 58 7.47 -4.85 -7.35
C LEU A 58 8.52 -5.69 -6.62
N LEU A 59 8.39 -7.02 -6.69
CA LEU A 59 9.28 -7.94 -5.97
C LEU A 59 10.58 -8.27 -6.72
N ARG A 60 10.63 -8.05 -8.03
CA ARG A 60 11.76 -8.41 -8.89
C ARG A 60 12.71 -7.23 -9.12
N SER A 61 12.19 -6.01 -9.18
CA SER A 61 13.01 -4.82 -9.39
C SER A 61 13.68 -4.39 -8.07
N ASP A 62 15.01 -4.40 -8.05
CA ASP A 62 15.79 -3.96 -6.89
C ASP A 62 15.47 -2.49 -6.54
N ALA A 63 15.19 -1.63 -7.53
CA ALA A 63 14.87 -0.20 -7.31
C ALA A 63 13.51 0.02 -6.62
N HIS A 64 12.44 -0.63 -7.08
CA HIS A 64 11.12 -0.48 -6.44
C HIS A 64 11.11 -1.07 -5.03
N LEU A 65 11.77 -2.21 -4.85
CA LEU A 65 11.90 -2.84 -3.55
C LEU A 65 12.67 -1.94 -2.58
N GLN A 66 13.76 -1.30 -3.03
CA GLN A 66 14.50 -0.33 -2.21
C GLN A 66 13.64 0.84 -1.74
N ILE A 67 12.80 1.41 -2.61
CA ILE A 67 11.88 2.50 -2.23
C ILE A 67 10.89 2.00 -1.16
N VAL A 68 10.23 0.87 -1.41
CA VAL A 68 9.26 0.31 -0.45
C VAL A 68 9.93 -0.01 0.89
N LEU A 69 11.13 -0.59 0.86
CA LEU A 69 11.91 -0.90 2.07
C LEU A 69 12.37 0.35 2.81
N ALA A 70 12.77 1.42 2.11
CA ALA A 70 13.15 2.69 2.73
C ALA A 70 11.96 3.30 3.49
N PHE A 71 10.77 3.32 2.88
CA PHE A 71 9.55 3.79 3.56
C PHE A 71 9.12 2.86 4.69
N ALA A 72 9.26 1.54 4.53
CA ALA A 72 9.00 0.58 5.61
C ALA A 72 9.95 0.80 6.80
N ALA A 73 11.24 1.04 6.55
CA ALA A 73 12.22 1.37 7.57
C ALA A 73 11.89 2.69 8.27
N LEU A 74 11.47 3.72 7.52
CA LEU A 74 11.01 4.99 8.10
C LEU A 74 9.81 4.76 9.03
N GLY A 75 8.80 4.01 8.58
CA GLY A 75 7.65 3.66 9.41
C GLY A 75 8.04 2.88 10.67
N LEU A 76 9.01 1.97 10.56
CA LEU A 76 9.53 1.20 11.69
C LEU A 76 10.29 2.08 12.69
N VAL A 77 11.10 3.03 12.22
CA VAL A 77 11.81 3.99 13.08
C VAL A 77 10.83 4.89 13.82
N VAL A 78 9.80 5.40 13.14
CA VAL A 78 8.76 6.20 13.81
C VAL A 78 8.00 5.34 14.82
N ALA A 79 7.60 4.12 14.45
CA ALA A 79 6.92 3.22 15.38
C ALA A 79 7.78 2.91 16.62
N ALA A 80 9.08 2.69 16.44
CA ALA A 80 10.01 2.49 17.55
C ALA A 80 10.12 3.73 18.45
N GLN A 81 10.12 4.93 17.86
CA GLN A 81 10.07 6.18 18.63
C GLN A 81 8.77 6.31 19.44
N THR A 82 7.61 5.95 18.85
CA THR A 82 6.34 5.98 19.59
C THR A 82 6.32 4.99 20.76
N VAL A 83 6.93 3.82 20.59
CA VAL A 83 7.10 2.83 21.65
C VAL A 83 8.04 3.38 22.74
N ASN A 84 9.19 3.93 22.37
CA ASN A 84 10.14 4.52 23.32
C ASN A 84 9.52 5.67 24.11
N ALA A 85 8.78 6.55 23.45
CA ALA A 85 8.03 7.64 24.09
C ALA A 85 6.98 7.13 25.08
N ALA A 86 6.40 5.95 24.84
CA ALA A 86 5.46 5.30 25.76
C ALA A 86 6.15 4.64 26.98
N PHE A 87 7.43 4.25 26.86
CA PHE A 87 8.20 3.69 27.98
C PHE A 87 8.58 4.74 29.03
N HIS A 88 8.97 5.96 28.61
CA HIS A 88 9.35 7.05 29.51
C HIS A 88 8.33 7.38 30.62
N PRO A 89 7.01 7.39 30.37
CA PRO A 89 5.99 7.58 31.41
C PRO A 89 5.64 6.35 32.25
N GLY A 90 6.34 5.21 32.10
CA GLY A 90 6.07 4.00 32.89
C GLY A 90 4.75 3.30 32.55
N ILE A 91 4.26 3.45 31.30
CA ILE A 91 3.00 2.84 30.85
C ILE A 91 3.12 1.32 30.86
N SER A 92 2.16 0.65 31.50
CA SER A 92 2.01 -0.80 31.39
C SER A 92 1.41 -1.17 30.03
N PHE A 93 2.03 -2.09 29.30
CA PHE A 93 1.55 -2.58 28.00
C PHE A 93 0.14 -3.17 28.05
N ALA A 94 -0.26 -3.72 29.19
CA ALA A 94 -1.59 -4.30 29.42
C ALA A 94 -2.56 -3.31 30.10
N ALA A 95 -2.21 -2.02 30.23
CA ALA A 95 -3.09 -1.03 30.85
C ALA A 95 -4.40 -0.88 30.06
N GLN A 96 -5.50 -0.76 30.79
CA GLN A 96 -6.80 -0.37 30.25
C GLN A 96 -7.19 1.01 30.80
N PRO A 97 -7.56 1.98 29.94
CA PRO A 97 -7.63 1.92 28.48
C PRO A 97 -6.25 1.85 27.79
N PRO A 98 -6.17 1.29 26.56
CA PRO A 98 -4.89 1.15 25.88
C PRO A 98 -4.32 2.52 25.49
N ALA A 99 -2.99 2.64 25.54
CA ALA A 99 -2.32 3.91 25.23
C ALA A 99 -2.36 4.22 23.73
N VAL A 100 -2.63 5.48 23.38
CA VAL A 100 -2.67 5.98 21.99
C VAL A 100 -1.41 5.62 21.22
N ALA A 101 -0.24 5.70 21.87
CA ALA A 101 1.05 5.40 21.28
C ALA A 101 1.20 3.95 20.81
N LEU A 102 0.57 2.99 21.49
CA LEU A 102 0.57 1.58 21.09
C LEU A 102 -0.42 1.35 19.95
N LEU A 103 -1.56 2.05 19.99
CA LEU A 103 -2.56 2.00 18.94
C LEU A 103 -2.06 2.61 17.63
N SER A 104 -1.18 3.63 17.67
CA SER A 104 -0.67 4.32 16.49
C SER A 104 0.28 3.49 15.63
N ILE A 105 0.97 2.49 16.21
CA ILE A 105 1.97 1.65 15.54
C ILE A 105 1.46 1.05 14.21
N PRO A 106 0.35 0.29 14.18
CA PRO A 106 -0.15 -0.29 12.93
C PRO A 106 -0.61 0.76 11.91
N PHE A 107 -1.09 1.93 12.35
CA PHE A 107 -1.50 3.02 11.45
C PHE A 107 -0.28 3.69 10.82
N ILE A 108 0.79 3.92 11.58
CA ILE A 108 2.06 4.47 11.07
C ILE A 108 2.66 3.52 10.04
N LEU A 109 2.77 2.23 10.37
CA LEU A 109 3.32 1.22 9.47
C LEU A 109 2.51 1.11 8.17
N SER A 110 1.19 1.00 8.27
CA SER A 110 0.32 0.92 7.10
C SER A 110 0.40 2.17 6.24
N TYR A 111 0.42 3.37 6.84
CA TYR A 111 0.59 4.62 6.10
C TYR A 111 1.90 4.67 5.32
N CYS A 112 3.03 4.42 5.99
CA CYS A 112 4.35 4.45 5.36
C CYS A 112 4.46 3.44 4.21
N LEU A 113 3.90 2.23 4.37
CA LEU A 113 3.90 1.23 3.31
C LEU A 113 2.99 1.59 2.14
N LEU A 114 1.79 2.11 2.40
CA LEU A 114 0.88 2.55 1.35
C LEU A 114 1.50 3.69 0.53
N VAL A 115 2.13 4.65 1.19
CA VAL A 115 2.87 5.73 0.52
C VAL A 115 4.08 5.19 -0.25
N GLY A 116 4.87 4.29 0.35
CA GLY A 116 6.05 3.69 -0.29
C GLY A 116 5.70 2.90 -1.55
N ILE A 117 4.64 2.10 -1.52
CA ILE A 117 4.14 1.36 -2.69
C ILE A 117 3.60 2.33 -3.75
N ARG A 118 2.88 3.37 -3.34
CA ARG A 118 2.36 4.40 -4.26
C ARG A 118 3.48 5.16 -4.96
N LEU A 119 4.55 5.50 -4.25
CA LEU A 119 5.73 6.14 -4.84
C LEU A 119 6.51 5.18 -5.74
N ALA A 120 6.57 3.89 -5.38
CA ALA A 120 7.17 2.89 -6.25
C ALA A 120 6.45 2.78 -7.60
N TYR A 121 5.13 3.01 -7.66
CA TYR A 121 4.38 3.04 -8.92
C TYR A 121 4.68 4.23 -9.81
N GLU A 122 5.19 5.34 -9.26
CA GLU A 122 5.58 6.52 -10.05
C GLU A 122 6.92 6.32 -10.77
N VAL A 123 7.73 5.34 -10.34
CA VAL A 123 9.01 5.03 -10.98
C VAL A 123 8.76 4.08 -12.17
N PRO A 124 9.25 4.40 -13.39
CA PRO A 124 9.14 3.50 -14.53
C PRO A 124 10.08 2.30 -14.38
N SER A 125 9.58 1.07 -14.58
CA SER A 125 10.44 -0.13 -14.68
C SER A 125 10.66 -0.55 -16.12
N ASP A 126 9.60 -0.51 -16.93
CA ASP A 126 9.56 -1.09 -18.27
C ASP A 126 8.63 -0.27 -19.18
N LEU A 127 9.15 0.83 -19.72
CA LEU A 127 8.51 1.61 -20.80
C LEU A 127 8.02 0.74 -21.99
N PRO A 128 8.76 -0.30 -22.46
CA PRO A 128 8.28 -1.13 -23.56
C PRO A 128 7.14 -2.09 -23.17
N ALA A 129 6.73 -2.20 -21.90
CA ALA A 129 5.54 -2.99 -21.56
C ALA A 129 4.23 -2.22 -21.83
N ASN A 130 4.31 -0.91 -22.05
CA ASN A 130 3.15 -0.02 -22.24
C ASN A 130 2.26 -0.44 -23.43
N TRP A 131 2.86 -0.89 -24.54
CA TRP A 131 2.10 -1.27 -25.74
C TRP A 131 1.17 -2.47 -25.50
N VAL A 132 1.58 -3.43 -24.66
CA VAL A 132 0.74 -4.60 -24.34
C VAL A 132 -0.50 -4.16 -23.59
N PHE A 133 -0.35 -3.24 -22.63
CA PHE A 133 -1.48 -2.72 -21.87
C PHE A 133 -2.38 -1.80 -22.71
N ARG A 134 -1.83 -1.01 -23.65
CA ARG A 134 -2.62 -0.25 -24.63
C ARG A 134 -3.50 -1.14 -25.50
N LEU A 135 -3.03 -2.34 -25.85
CA LEU A 135 -3.76 -3.28 -26.72
C LEU A 135 -4.89 -4.03 -25.99
N TRP A 136 -4.75 -4.21 -24.68
CA TRP A 136 -5.62 -5.06 -23.86
C TRP A 136 -6.55 -4.29 -22.91
N ILE A 137 -6.25 -3.05 -22.55
CA ILE A 137 -7.03 -2.26 -21.59
C ILE A 137 -7.77 -1.13 -22.31
N GLU A 138 -9.09 -1.12 -22.19
CA GLU A 138 -9.90 0.00 -22.67
C GLU A 138 -9.54 1.30 -21.91
N PRO A 139 -9.33 2.42 -22.62
CA PRO A 139 -8.84 3.68 -22.04
C PRO A 139 -9.76 4.33 -21.00
N GLY A 140 -11.03 3.91 -20.93
CA GLY A 140 -12.03 4.38 -19.96
C GLY A 140 -12.37 3.38 -18.84
N GLY A 141 -11.68 2.24 -18.77
CA GLY A 141 -11.99 1.19 -17.79
C GLY A 141 -11.49 1.54 -16.37
N GLU A 142 -12.32 1.29 -15.35
CA GLU A 142 -11.91 1.35 -13.93
C GLU A 142 -10.99 0.18 -13.52
N GLN A 143 -10.70 -0.73 -14.45
CA GLN A 143 -9.98 -1.98 -14.20
C GLN A 143 -8.54 -1.82 -13.68
N PRO A 144 -7.65 -0.98 -14.27
CA PRO A 144 -6.28 -0.83 -13.77
C PRO A 144 -6.23 -0.24 -12.36
N ARG A 145 -7.16 0.67 -12.04
CA ARG A 145 -7.31 1.23 -10.69
C ARG A 145 -7.73 0.16 -9.69
N GLN A 146 -8.69 -0.69 -10.04
CA GLN A 146 -9.13 -1.79 -9.16
C GLN A 146 -7.97 -2.76 -8.88
N VAL A 147 -7.13 -3.03 -9.88
CA VAL A 147 -5.94 -3.87 -9.71
C VAL A 147 -4.93 -3.18 -8.78
N ALA A 148 -4.60 -1.91 -9.01
CA ALA A 148 -3.71 -1.14 -8.14
C ALA A 148 -4.23 -1.09 -6.69
N ARG A 149 -5.53 -0.83 -6.50
CA ARG A 149 -6.18 -0.86 -5.17
C ARG A 149 -6.01 -2.21 -4.48
N LYS A 150 -6.26 -3.30 -5.21
CA LYS A 150 -6.11 -4.65 -4.66
C LYS A 150 -4.67 -4.88 -4.22
N ILE A 151 -3.68 -4.50 -5.02
CA ILE A 151 -2.26 -4.69 -4.72
C ILE A 151 -1.82 -3.88 -3.50
N LEU A 152 -2.19 -2.59 -3.42
CA LEU A 152 -1.89 -1.78 -2.24
C LEU A 152 -2.45 -2.43 -0.97
N LEU A 153 -3.70 -2.90 -1.03
CA LEU A 153 -4.36 -3.53 0.12
C LEU A 153 -3.76 -4.90 0.46
N THR A 154 -3.46 -5.77 -0.51
CA THR A 154 -2.84 -7.06 -0.19
C THR A 154 -1.42 -6.91 0.35
N PHE A 155 -0.59 -6.04 -0.24
CA PHE A 155 0.80 -5.89 0.18
C PHE A 155 0.98 -5.12 1.49
N SER A 156 0.09 -4.19 1.83
CA SER A 156 0.14 -3.51 3.13
C SER A 156 -0.64 -4.29 4.19
N LEU A 157 -1.94 -4.48 3.95
CA LEU A 157 -2.88 -4.98 4.94
C LEU A 157 -2.80 -6.49 5.12
N GLY A 158 -2.32 -7.23 4.11
CA GLY A 158 -2.24 -8.69 4.15
C GLY A 158 -1.43 -9.25 5.31
N TRP A 159 -0.43 -8.50 5.79
CA TRP A 159 0.37 -8.90 6.96
C TRP A 159 0.21 -7.96 8.16
N ILE A 160 -0.05 -6.66 7.95
CA ILE A 160 -0.25 -5.71 9.07
C ILE A 160 -1.55 -6.00 9.82
N ALA A 161 -2.65 -6.33 9.11
CA ALA A 161 -3.93 -6.60 9.77
C ALA A 161 -3.89 -7.84 10.69
N PRO A 162 -3.38 -9.02 10.27
CA PRO A 162 -3.28 -10.16 11.17
C PRO A 162 -2.28 -9.93 12.31
N LEU A 163 -1.17 -9.20 12.05
CA LEU A 163 -0.21 -8.84 13.10
C LEU A 163 -0.87 -7.93 14.16
N CYS A 164 -1.61 -6.91 13.71
CA CYS A 164 -2.37 -6.01 14.58
C CYS A 164 -3.44 -6.77 15.37
N PHE A 165 -4.16 -7.70 14.73
CA PHE A 165 -5.16 -8.52 15.42
C PHE A 165 -4.54 -9.35 16.53
N LEU A 166 -3.46 -10.08 16.22
CA LEU A 166 -2.80 -10.97 17.16
C LEU A 166 -2.20 -10.20 18.35
N TYR A 167 -1.53 -9.08 18.06
CA TYR A 167 -0.96 -8.19 19.07
C TYR A 167 -2.03 -7.64 20.01
N SER A 168 -3.10 -7.07 19.46
CA SER A 168 -4.16 -6.45 20.27
C SER A 168 -4.98 -7.49 21.03
N ALA A 169 -5.20 -8.68 20.45
CA ALA A 169 -5.93 -9.76 21.11
C ALA A 169 -5.20 -10.30 22.33
N LEU A 170 -3.86 -10.36 22.26
CA LEU A 170 -3.03 -10.85 23.35
C LEU A 170 -2.98 -9.87 24.54
N LEU A 171 -3.02 -8.56 24.28
CA LEU A 171 -2.85 -7.53 25.31
C LEU A 171 -4.16 -7.03 25.92
N TRP A 172 -5.20 -6.83 25.10
CA TRP A 172 -6.45 -6.18 25.52
C TRP A 172 -7.72 -6.98 25.23
N GLY A 173 -7.57 -8.22 24.75
CA GLY A 173 -8.67 -9.12 24.46
C GLY A 173 -9.22 -9.00 23.03
N TRP A 174 -10.15 -9.90 22.70
CA TRP A 174 -10.59 -10.13 21.33
C TRP A 174 -11.47 -9.01 20.77
N LEU A 175 -12.31 -8.40 21.62
CA LEU A 175 -13.26 -7.38 21.18
C LEU A 175 -12.55 -6.07 20.81
N THR A 176 -11.54 -5.68 21.59
CA THR A 176 -10.70 -4.52 21.31
C THR A 176 -9.85 -4.73 20.05
N ALA A 177 -9.32 -5.94 19.86
CA ALA A 177 -8.60 -6.34 18.65
C ALA A 177 -9.45 -6.29 17.39
N LEU A 178 -10.69 -6.80 17.44
CA LEU A 178 -11.62 -6.73 16.32
C LEU A 178 -11.93 -5.28 15.95
N LEU A 179 -12.19 -4.42 16.94
CA LEU A 179 -12.52 -3.02 16.69
C LEU A 179 -11.32 -2.27 16.09
N GLN A 180 -10.13 -2.42 16.66
CA GLN A 180 -8.91 -1.78 16.17
C GLN A 180 -8.57 -2.24 14.75
N THR A 181 -8.68 -3.53 14.46
CA THR A 181 -8.36 -4.07 13.13
C THR A 181 -9.40 -3.69 12.09
N ALA A 182 -10.69 -3.67 12.44
CA ALA A 182 -11.75 -3.19 11.56
C ALA A 182 -11.54 -1.71 11.19
N LEU A 183 -11.19 -0.87 12.17
CA LEU A 183 -10.88 0.54 11.96
C LEU A 183 -9.62 0.72 11.11
N LEU A 184 -8.56 -0.04 11.37
CA LEU A 184 -7.36 -0.04 10.55
C LEU A 184 -7.67 -0.37 9.08
N ILE A 185 -8.48 -1.41 8.84
CA ILE A 185 -8.89 -1.82 7.50
C ILE A 185 -9.73 -0.73 6.82
N ALA A 186 -10.70 -0.16 7.53
CA ALA A 186 -11.55 0.90 7.01
C ALA A 186 -10.75 2.15 6.64
N CYS A 187 -9.89 2.63 7.55
CA CYS A 187 -9.05 3.81 7.32
C CYS A 187 -8.09 3.59 6.15
N SER A 188 -7.40 2.44 6.12
CA SER A 188 -6.49 2.08 5.03
C SER A 188 -7.23 2.01 3.69
N GLY A 189 -8.45 1.47 3.69
CA GLY A 189 -9.31 1.43 2.50
C GLY A 189 -9.67 2.83 1.98
N VAL A 190 -10.06 3.75 2.86
CA VAL A 190 -10.34 5.15 2.52
C VAL A 190 -9.08 5.84 1.99
N PHE A 191 -7.94 5.65 2.65
CA PHE A 191 -6.69 6.26 2.24
C PHE A 191 -6.21 5.74 0.89
N VAL A 192 -6.32 4.43 0.62
CA VAL A 192 -6.05 3.88 -0.71
C VAL A 192 -6.97 4.51 -1.77
N GLU A 193 -8.25 4.71 -1.47
CA GLU A 193 -9.14 5.41 -2.39
C GLU A 193 -8.68 6.85 -2.65
N VAL A 194 -8.29 7.60 -1.61
CA VAL A 194 -7.73 8.95 -1.71
C VAL A 194 -6.47 8.98 -2.58
N LEU A 195 -5.51 8.08 -2.31
CA LEU A 195 -4.27 7.95 -3.09
C LEU A 195 -4.56 7.65 -4.56
N LEU A 196 -5.60 6.86 -4.82
CA LEU A 196 -6.00 6.45 -6.16
C LEU A 196 -7.00 7.40 -6.83
N VAL A 197 -7.49 8.46 -6.16
CA VAL A 197 -8.40 9.45 -6.79
C VAL A 197 -7.75 10.11 -8.00
N ARG A 198 -6.46 10.45 -7.90
CA ARG A 198 -5.69 11.10 -8.97
C ARG A 198 -4.85 10.13 -9.80
N PHE A 199 -4.97 8.83 -9.57
CA PHE A 199 -4.15 7.84 -10.27
C PHE A 199 -4.74 7.56 -11.65
N ARG A 200 -4.20 8.23 -12.66
CA ARG A 200 -4.60 8.16 -14.08
C ARG A 200 -3.61 7.41 -14.97
N LYS A 201 -2.56 6.84 -14.38
CA LYS A 201 -1.45 6.18 -15.05
C LYS A 201 -1.49 4.68 -14.80
N ILE A 202 -0.99 3.89 -15.74
CA ILE A 202 -0.80 2.46 -15.54
C ILE A 202 0.52 2.28 -14.76
N PRO A 203 0.53 1.52 -13.65
CA PRO A 203 1.73 1.38 -12.82
C PRO A 203 2.89 0.84 -13.66
N PHE A 204 4.06 1.49 -13.56
CA PHE A 204 5.35 1.11 -14.17
C PHE A 204 5.56 1.38 -15.68
N THR A 205 4.56 1.87 -16.41
CA THR A 205 4.64 1.99 -17.89
C THR A 205 4.72 3.42 -18.43
N CYS A 206 4.55 4.44 -17.58
CA CYS A 206 4.60 5.85 -18.00
C CYS A 206 5.99 6.45 -17.77
N SER A 207 6.38 7.39 -18.63
CA SER A 207 7.56 8.23 -18.43
C SER A 207 7.49 9.00 -17.10
N TYR A 208 8.67 9.35 -16.57
CA TYR A 208 8.79 10.15 -15.35
C TYR A 208 7.91 11.39 -15.48
N PRO A 209 6.99 11.65 -14.53
CA PRO A 209 6.29 12.91 -14.53
C PRO A 209 7.31 14.03 -14.43
N ALA A 210 7.21 15.02 -15.33
CA ALA A 210 8.00 16.24 -15.18
C ALA A 210 7.76 16.80 -13.77
N PHE A 211 8.84 17.08 -13.02
CA PHE A 211 8.78 17.66 -11.68
C PHE A 211 8.14 19.06 -11.76
N GLN A 212 6.81 19.13 -11.72
CA GLN A 212 6.07 20.38 -11.76
C GLN A 212 6.06 21.04 -10.37
N SER A 213 5.87 22.36 -10.36
CA SER A 213 5.81 23.24 -9.18
C SER A 213 4.82 22.78 -8.09
N HIS A 214 3.83 21.94 -8.42
CA HIS A 214 2.89 21.36 -7.47
C HIS A 214 3.47 20.27 -6.55
N SER A 215 4.74 19.85 -6.73
CA SER A 215 5.38 18.79 -5.93
C SER A 215 5.42 19.11 -4.42
N THR A 216 5.68 20.37 -4.05
CA THR A 216 5.71 20.78 -2.64
C THR A 216 4.34 20.65 -1.97
N LEU A 217 3.25 21.00 -2.67
CA LEU A 217 1.90 20.86 -2.14
C LEU A 217 1.52 19.38 -1.94
N VAL A 218 1.96 18.50 -2.84
CA VAL A 218 1.76 17.06 -2.73
C VAL A 218 2.51 16.50 -1.51
N LEU A 219 3.76 16.92 -1.29
CA LEU A 219 4.52 16.54 -0.10
C LEU A 219 3.86 17.04 1.19
N VAL A 220 3.41 18.29 1.22
CA VAL A 220 2.70 18.85 2.39
C VAL A 220 1.41 18.07 2.65
N ALA A 221 0.65 17.71 1.62
CA ALA A 221 -0.53 16.87 1.77
C ALA A 221 -0.19 15.48 2.33
N TYR A 222 0.94 14.88 1.94
CA TYR A 222 1.45 13.64 2.54
C TYR A 222 1.85 13.80 4.01
N LEU A 223 2.42 14.93 4.40
CA LEU A 223 2.76 15.17 5.81
C LEU A 223 1.49 15.36 6.66
N ILE A 224 0.51 16.11 6.15
CA ILE A 224 -0.79 16.29 6.82
C ILE A 224 -1.49 14.93 6.96
N GLY A 225 -1.52 14.13 5.88
CA GLY A 225 -2.08 12.78 5.91
C GLY A 225 -1.42 11.89 6.95
N PHE A 226 -0.10 11.99 7.10
CA PHE A 226 0.66 11.25 8.12
C PHE A 226 0.25 11.66 9.53
N VAL A 227 0.11 12.95 9.82
CA VAL A 227 -0.33 13.44 11.13
C VAL A 227 -1.74 12.93 11.47
N VAL A 228 -2.65 12.97 10.50
CA VAL A 228 -4.01 12.43 10.64
C VAL A 228 -3.98 10.94 11.00
N PHE A 229 -3.17 10.16 10.27
CA PHE A 229 -3.05 8.71 10.49
C PHE A 229 -2.33 8.35 11.80
N ALA A 230 -1.29 9.08 12.16
CA ALA A 230 -0.46 8.76 13.31
C ALA A 230 -1.05 9.22 14.65
N ILE A 231 -1.82 10.32 14.66
CA ILE A 231 -2.30 10.95 15.90
C ILE A 231 -3.81 10.87 16.03
N TYR A 232 -4.53 11.40 15.04
CA TYR A 232 -5.98 11.58 15.16
C TYR A 232 -6.75 10.26 15.10
N ILE A 233 -6.40 9.35 14.16
CA ILE A 233 -7.09 8.06 14.05
C ILE A 233 -6.92 7.21 15.33
N PRO A 234 -5.71 7.02 15.89
CA PRO A 234 -5.52 6.29 17.15
C PRO A 234 -6.27 6.89 18.34
N GLN A 235 -6.36 8.23 18.42
CA GLN A 235 -7.17 8.91 19.44
C GLN A 235 -8.66 8.58 19.30
N ILE A 236 -9.18 8.57 18.06
CA ILE A 236 -10.56 8.20 17.79
C ILE A 236 -10.81 6.72 18.13
N VAL A 237 -9.87 5.83 17.82
CA VAL A 237 -9.96 4.40 18.18
C VAL A 237 -10.00 4.26 19.69
N GLN A 238 -9.12 4.94 20.43
CA GLN A 238 -9.12 4.91 21.89
C GLN A 238 -10.44 5.46 22.46
N TRP A 239 -10.91 6.58 21.94
CA TRP A 239 -12.20 7.16 22.35
C TRP A 239 -13.38 6.23 22.07
N SER A 240 -13.34 5.51 20.95
CA SER A 240 -14.31 4.47 20.59
C SER A 240 -14.25 3.24 21.50
N LEU A 241 -13.11 2.96 22.12
CA LEU A 241 -12.96 1.87 23.09
C LEU A 241 -13.47 2.26 24.48
N VAL A 242 -13.33 3.53 24.86
CA VAL A 242 -13.85 4.05 26.14
C VAL A 242 -15.36 4.30 26.06
N THR A 243 -15.84 4.83 24.93
CA THR A 243 -17.23 5.24 24.76
C THR A 243 -17.97 4.26 23.85
N ARG A 244 -19.00 3.57 24.37
CA ARG A 244 -19.82 2.60 23.62
C ARG A 244 -20.48 3.18 22.35
N TRP A 245 -20.65 4.50 22.30
CA TRP A 245 -21.21 5.26 21.17
C TRP A 245 -20.16 5.80 20.19
N GLY A 246 -18.87 5.82 20.56
CA GLY A 246 -17.81 6.38 19.72
C GLY A 246 -17.62 5.59 18.41
N ALA A 247 -17.81 4.26 18.46
CA ALA A 247 -17.79 3.40 17.27
C ALA A 247 -18.89 3.77 16.28
N VAL A 248 -20.09 4.08 16.78
CA VAL A 248 -21.26 4.44 15.98
C VAL A 248 -21.05 5.77 15.27
N GLY A 249 -20.33 6.72 15.88
CA GLY A 249 -19.96 7.99 15.24
C GLY A 249 -18.90 7.85 14.13
N PHE A 250 -18.06 6.83 14.17
CA PHE A 250 -17.01 6.62 13.17
C PHE A 250 -17.54 6.05 11.85
N ILE A 251 -18.53 5.15 11.92
CA ILE A 251 -19.16 4.52 10.76
C ILE A 251 -19.69 5.56 9.74
N PRO A 252 -20.48 6.58 10.12
CA PRO A 252 -20.94 7.59 9.18
C PRO A 252 -19.78 8.44 8.66
N ALA A 253 -18.73 8.71 9.44
CA ALA A 253 -17.55 9.43 8.94
C ALA A 253 -16.84 8.66 7.81
N VAL A 254 -16.67 7.34 7.96
CA VAL A 254 -16.14 6.48 6.90
C VAL A 254 -17.07 6.47 5.70
N LEU A 255 -18.37 6.29 5.91
CA LEU A 255 -19.35 6.26 4.82
C LEU A 255 -19.45 7.59 4.07
N LEU A 256 -19.37 8.71 4.78
CA LEU A 256 -19.33 10.06 4.20
C LEU A 256 -18.04 10.29 3.43
N SER A 257 -16.89 9.83 3.93
CA SER A 257 -15.63 9.93 3.20
C SER A 257 -15.68 9.12 1.89
N LEU A 258 -16.21 7.88 1.93
CA LEU A 258 -16.40 7.05 0.75
C LEU A 258 -17.45 7.62 -0.20
N GLY A 259 -18.56 8.17 0.33
CA GLY A 259 -19.62 8.82 -0.42
C GLY A 259 -19.14 10.08 -1.13
N GLY A 260 -18.43 10.95 -0.41
CA GLY A 260 -17.79 12.15 -0.92
C GLY A 260 -16.75 11.82 -1.99
N LEU A 261 -15.90 10.80 -1.78
CA LEU A 261 -14.95 10.32 -2.78
C LEU A 261 -15.63 9.77 -4.04
N ARG A 262 -16.75 9.05 -3.88
CA ARG A 262 -17.56 8.56 -5.01
C ARG A 262 -18.23 9.71 -5.76
N GLN A 263 -18.73 10.72 -5.06
CA GLN A 263 -19.39 11.88 -5.65
C GLN A 263 -18.39 12.79 -6.36
N PHE A 264 -17.24 13.06 -5.73
CA PHE A 264 -16.13 13.78 -6.34
C PHE A 264 -15.64 13.09 -7.62
N ARG A 265 -15.64 11.74 -7.63
CA ARG A 265 -15.34 10.96 -8.84
C ARG A 265 -16.40 11.11 -9.93
N LYS A 266 -17.69 11.09 -9.57
CA LYS A 266 -18.78 11.32 -10.54
C LYS A 266 -18.72 12.73 -11.14
N GLN A 267 -18.23 13.70 -10.37
CA GLN A 267 -18.08 15.09 -10.79
C GLN A 267 -16.78 15.38 -11.56
N MET A 268 -15.81 14.45 -11.60
CA MET A 268 -14.66 14.59 -12.49
C MET A 268 -15.12 14.46 -13.96
N LEU A 269 -14.76 15.46 -14.77
CA LEU A 269 -15.02 15.56 -16.20
C LEU A 269 -14.57 14.31 -16.97
N ASP A 270 -15.26 13.92 -18.05
CA ASP A 270 -14.93 12.72 -18.82
C ASP A 270 -13.52 12.76 -19.46
N MET A 271 -12.98 13.95 -19.75
CA MET A 271 -11.57 14.12 -20.18
C MET A 271 -10.57 13.70 -19.10
N ASP A 272 -10.92 13.86 -17.83
CA ASP A 272 -10.09 13.52 -16.68
C ASP A 272 -10.15 12.03 -16.28
N LYS A 273 -11.01 11.25 -16.95
CA LYS A 273 -11.17 9.80 -16.75
C LYS A 273 -10.31 8.97 -17.70
N GLN A 274 -9.79 9.57 -18.78
CA GLN A 274 -8.98 8.85 -19.75
C GLN A 274 -7.59 8.54 -19.18
N LEU A 275 -7.14 7.30 -19.38
CA LEU A 275 -5.80 6.85 -19.01
C LEU A 275 -4.75 7.62 -19.82
N VAL A 276 -3.78 8.22 -19.13
CA VAL A 276 -2.66 8.93 -19.77
C VAL A 276 -1.55 7.92 -20.02
N PHE A 277 -1.33 7.56 -21.28
CA PHE A 277 -0.32 6.58 -21.67
C PHE A 277 1.04 7.18 -22.05
N GLU A 278 1.10 8.49 -22.30
CA GLU A 278 2.29 9.26 -22.65
C GLU A 278 2.09 10.69 -22.11
N GLU A 279 3.11 11.28 -21.48
CA GLU A 279 3.11 12.74 -21.32
C GLU A 279 3.56 13.31 -22.65
N ASP A 280 2.64 13.96 -23.38
CA ASP A 280 3.02 14.71 -24.58
C ASP A 280 4.09 15.73 -24.18
N SER A 281 5.30 15.54 -24.68
CA SER A 281 6.39 16.52 -24.65
C SER A 281 6.08 17.77 -25.51
N ALA A 282 4.83 17.94 -25.94
CA ALA A 282 4.35 18.97 -26.86
C ALA A 282 3.40 19.95 -26.15
N SER A 283 3.89 20.67 -25.14
CA SER A 283 3.33 21.99 -24.78
C SER A 283 4.40 22.92 -24.22
N GLY A 284 5.61 22.82 -24.77
CA GLY A 284 6.66 23.83 -24.64
C GLY A 284 6.79 24.62 -25.94
N PHE A 285 5.82 25.50 -26.20
CA PHE A 285 5.98 26.70 -27.02
C PHE A 285 5.27 27.84 -26.32
#